data_AF-A0A7S3P1U8-F1
#
_entry.id   AF-A0A7S3P1U8-F1
#
_cell.length_a   1.000
_cell.length_b   1.000
_cell.length_c   1.000
_cell.angle_alpha   90.00
_cell.angle_beta   90.00
_cell.angle_gamma   90.00
#
_symmetry.space_group_name_H-M   'P 1'
#
loop_
_entity.id
_entity.type
_entity.pdbx_description
1 polymer ?
#
loop_
_entity_poly.entity_id
_entity_poly.type
_entity_poly.pdbx_seq_one_letter_code
_entity_poly.pdbx_strand_id
1 'polypeptide(L)'
;KWTTVKSKDDIELFVYSGEEFKASGTMSRTIFDYTPDQIIHFLTIPGQIESCSSIMEKNEIIGSVSQDIKIVYMKIAKILMIASRDFVMYSRRFTSEDSRENVIFYSIEDEEYLKSNG
;
A
#
# COMPACT_ATOMS: atom_id res chain seq x y z
N LYS A 1 2.93 -20.44 8.46
CA LYS A 1 4.20 -20.44 7.69
C LYS A 1 3.91 -19.81 6.33
N TRP A 2 4.81 -19.00 5.76
CA TRP A 2 4.65 -18.46 4.40
C TRP A 2 4.85 -19.57 3.36
N THR A 3 3.98 -19.61 2.37
CA THR A 3 4.01 -20.60 1.28
C THR A 3 4.08 -19.87 -0.06
N THR A 4 5.05 -20.22 -0.91
CA THR A 4 5.13 -19.70 -2.28
C THR A 4 3.95 -20.23 -3.08
N VAL A 5 3.18 -19.33 -3.69
CA VAL A 5 2.01 -19.69 -4.51
C VAL A 5 2.24 -19.44 -6.00
N LYS A 6 3.13 -18.51 -6.36
CA LYS A 6 3.48 -18.20 -7.74
C LYS A 6 4.85 -17.56 -7.82
N SER A 7 5.61 -17.92 -8.84
CA SER A 7 6.82 -17.21 -9.26
C SER A 7 6.77 -17.07 -10.77
N LYS A 8 6.98 -15.85 -11.26
CA LYS A 8 7.09 -15.55 -12.69
C LYS A 8 8.00 -14.35 -12.87
N ASP A 9 8.98 -14.49 -13.75
CA ASP A 9 10.00 -13.47 -14.01
C ASP A 9 10.68 -13.09 -12.66
N ASP A 10 10.89 -11.82 -12.38
CA ASP A 10 11.47 -11.33 -11.12
C ASP A 10 10.44 -11.10 -10.01
N ILE A 11 9.26 -11.73 -10.08
CA ILE A 11 8.19 -11.58 -9.07
C ILE A 11 7.90 -12.91 -8.39
N GLU A 12 8.01 -12.92 -7.06
CA GLU A 12 7.61 -14.02 -6.19
C GLU A 12 6.39 -13.61 -5.34
N LEU A 13 5.39 -14.48 -5.25
CA LEU A 13 4.20 -14.28 -4.44
C LEU A 13 4.08 -15.39 -3.38
N PHE A 14 3.87 -14.96 -2.14
CA PHE A 14 3.71 -15.81 -0.96
C PHE A 14 2.38 -15.53 -0.29
N VAL A 15 1.77 -16.56 0.28
CA VAL A 15 0.57 -16.46 1.11
C VAL A 15 0.84 -17.09 2.47
N TYR A 16 0.35 -16.43 3.51
CA TYR A 16 0.28 -16.96 4.86
C TYR A 16 -1.19 -17.16 5.23
N SER A 17 -1.53 -18.34 5.75
CA SER A 17 -2.81 -18.62 6.40
C SER A 17 -2.51 -19.04 7.85
N GLY A 18 -2.87 -18.18 8.80
CA GLY A 18 -2.77 -18.49 10.23
C GLY A 18 -4.11 -18.97 10.77
N GLU A 19 -4.14 -20.17 11.35
CA GLU A 19 -5.36 -20.71 11.98
C GLU A 19 -5.73 -19.93 13.25
N GLU A 20 -4.75 -19.42 13.99
CA GLU A 20 -4.96 -18.78 15.30
C GLU A 20 -5.66 -17.42 15.24
N PHE A 21 -5.53 -16.67 14.14
CA PHE A 21 -6.06 -15.30 14.04
C PHE A 21 -7.09 -15.11 12.91
N LYS A 22 -7.45 -16.18 12.18
CA LYS A 22 -8.20 -16.10 10.90
C LYS A 22 -7.64 -15.02 9.95
N ALA A 23 -6.35 -14.72 10.07
CA ALA A 23 -5.68 -13.70 9.29
C ALA A 23 -4.96 -14.37 8.13
N SER A 24 -5.30 -13.95 6.91
CA SER A 24 -4.52 -14.24 5.72
C SER A 24 -3.61 -13.06 5.43
N GLY A 25 -2.37 -13.35 5.05
CA GLY A 25 -1.39 -12.36 4.60
C GLY A 25 -0.92 -12.70 3.21
N THR A 26 -0.62 -11.69 2.41
CA THR A 26 0.08 -11.82 1.13
C THR A 26 1.41 -11.07 1.24
N MET A 27 2.44 -11.62 0.59
CA MET A 27 3.72 -10.96 0.44
C MET A 27 4.16 -11.13 -1.01
N SER A 28 4.53 -10.04 -1.66
CA SER A 28 5.23 -10.06 -2.93
C SER A 28 6.67 -9.63 -2.74
N ARG A 29 7.58 -10.23 -3.50
CA ARG A 29 8.97 -9.82 -3.60
C ARG A 29 9.32 -9.63 -5.06
N THR A 30 10.05 -8.56 -5.35
CA THR A 30 10.60 -8.32 -6.67
C THR A 30 11.92 -7.56 -6.60
N ILE A 31 12.65 -7.53 -7.71
CA ILE A 31 13.92 -6.83 -7.87
C ILE A 31 13.68 -5.65 -8.82
N PHE A 32 14.17 -4.48 -8.42
CA PHE A 32 14.07 -3.25 -9.20
C PHE A 32 15.47 -2.69 -9.46
N ASP A 33 15.69 -2.16 -10.67
CA ASP A 33 16.91 -1.42 -11.03
C ASP A 33 16.83 0.06 -10.58
N TYR A 34 16.34 0.30 -9.36
CA TYR A 34 16.16 1.63 -8.76
C TYR A 34 16.72 1.66 -7.33
N THR A 35 17.12 2.84 -6.87
CA THR A 35 17.55 3.00 -5.46
C THR A 35 16.34 2.91 -4.52
N PRO A 36 16.54 2.54 -3.24
CA PRO A 36 15.46 2.53 -2.25
C PRO A 36 14.71 3.86 -2.17
N ASP A 37 15.43 4.99 -2.24
CA ASP A 37 14.83 6.33 -2.24
C ASP A 37 13.91 6.56 -3.43
N GLN A 38 14.31 6.13 -4.63
CA GLN A 38 13.48 6.27 -5.84
C GLN A 38 12.19 5.44 -5.71
N ILE A 39 12.28 4.22 -5.19
CA ILE A 39 11.12 3.35 -4.98
C ILE A 39 10.19 3.96 -3.93
N ILE A 40 10.71 4.42 -2.79
CA ILE A 40 9.89 5.06 -1.75
C ILE A 40 9.23 6.33 -2.27
N HIS A 41 9.97 7.17 -2.99
CA HIS A 41 9.44 8.38 -3.59
C HIS A 41 8.28 8.07 -4.54
N PHE A 42 8.43 7.05 -5.39
CA PHE A 42 7.37 6.56 -6.26
C PHE A 42 6.12 6.09 -5.47
N LEU A 43 6.32 5.35 -4.37
CA LEU A 43 5.22 4.83 -3.55
C LEU A 43 4.49 5.89 -2.71
N THR A 44 5.11 7.04 -2.46
CA THR A 44 4.62 8.04 -1.50
C THR A 44 4.15 9.34 -2.13
N ILE A 45 4.40 9.54 -3.42
CA ILE A 45 3.93 10.72 -4.15
C ILE A 45 2.55 10.46 -4.77
N PRO A 46 1.56 11.32 -4.50
CA PRO A 46 0.26 11.30 -5.17
C PRO A 46 0.38 11.30 -6.70
N GLY A 47 -0.45 10.51 -7.39
CA GLY A 47 -0.48 10.44 -8.85
C GLY A 47 0.49 9.42 -9.48
N GLN A 48 1.55 9.02 -8.77
CA GLN A 48 2.53 8.06 -9.32
C GLN A 48 1.98 6.64 -9.38
N ILE A 49 1.27 6.20 -8.35
CA ILE A 49 0.71 4.84 -8.28
C ILE A 49 -0.39 4.66 -9.34
N GLU A 50 -1.20 5.70 -9.59
CA GLU A 50 -2.23 5.69 -10.64
C GLU A 50 -1.62 5.46 -12.03
N SER A 51 -0.39 5.91 -12.27
CA SER A 51 0.27 5.72 -13.57
C SER A 51 0.63 4.26 -13.88
N CYS A 52 0.79 3.42 -12.84
CA CYS A 52 1.19 2.02 -12.99
C CYS A 52 0.15 1.02 -12.48
N SER A 53 -0.99 1.49 -11.96
CA SER A 53 -2.05 0.65 -11.42
C SER A 53 -3.31 0.74 -12.29
N SER A 54 -3.78 -0.40 -12.79
CA SER A 54 -5.03 -0.46 -13.55
C SER A 54 -6.29 -0.38 -12.67
N ILE A 55 -6.13 -0.34 -11.35
CA ILE A 55 -7.24 -0.40 -10.38
C ILE A 55 -7.24 0.76 -9.40
N MET A 56 -6.20 1.61 -9.39
CA MET A 56 -6.18 2.79 -8.52
C MET A 56 -6.88 3.95 -9.24
N GLU A 57 -7.99 4.44 -8.69
CA GLU A 57 -8.72 5.59 -9.25
C GLU A 57 -8.19 6.92 -8.71
N LYS A 58 -7.79 6.95 -7.44
CA LYS A 58 -7.32 8.17 -6.78
C LYS A 58 -6.35 7.86 -5.66
N ASN A 59 -5.26 8.60 -5.58
CA ASN A 59 -4.34 8.64 -4.45
C ASN A 59 -3.98 10.10 -4.16
N GLU A 60 -4.29 10.59 -2.96
CA GLU A 60 -4.01 11.98 -2.58
C GLU A 60 -3.58 12.09 -1.13
N ILE A 61 -2.65 13.01 -0.85
CA ILE A 61 -2.31 13.39 0.52
C ILE A 61 -3.36 14.39 0.99
N ILE A 62 -4.11 14.02 2.03
CA ILE A 62 -5.20 14.83 2.61
C ILE A 62 -4.77 15.53 3.90
N GLY A 63 -3.62 15.15 4.46
CA GLY A 63 -3.11 15.73 5.69
C GLY A 63 -1.69 15.28 6.04
N SER A 64 -1.14 15.85 7.11
CA SER A 64 0.19 15.53 7.61
C SER A 64 0.19 15.57 9.12
N VAL A 65 0.70 14.52 9.77
CA VAL A 65 0.93 14.50 11.23
C VAL A 65 2.33 15.00 11.55
N SER A 66 3.31 14.59 10.74
CA SER A 66 4.71 15.01 10.85
C SER A 66 5.39 15.07 9.48
N GLN A 67 6.69 15.34 9.44
CA GLN A 67 7.46 15.25 8.20
C GLN A 67 7.37 13.84 7.58
N ASP A 68 7.43 12.81 8.42
CA ASP A 68 7.52 11.40 7.99
C ASP A 68 6.17 10.67 7.99
N ILE A 69 5.12 11.28 8.54
CA ILE A 69 3.76 10.70 8.63
C ILE A 69 2.76 11.57 7.90
N LYS A 70 2.20 11.04 6.82
CA LYS A 70 1.15 11.66 5.99
C LYS A 70 -0.18 10.94 6.19
N ILE A 71 -1.28 11.65 5.95
CA ILE A 71 -2.62 11.06 5.83
C ILE A 71 -2.94 11.03 4.34
N VAL A 72 -3.27 9.86 3.82
CA VAL A 72 -3.47 9.59 2.41
C VAL A 72 -4.86 9.00 2.22
N TYR A 73 -5.61 9.54 1.26
CA TYR A 73 -6.82 8.93 0.75
C TYR A 73 -6.50 8.11 -0.50
N MET A 74 -7.05 6.89 -0.58
CA MET A 74 -6.94 6.03 -1.74
C MET A 74 -8.31 5.51 -2.14
N LYS A 75 -8.59 5.55 -3.45
CA LYS A 75 -9.79 4.96 -4.05
C LYS A 75 -9.38 3.87 -5.03
N ILE A 76 -9.88 2.66 -4.79
CA ILE A 76 -9.69 1.51 -5.66
C ILE A 76 -10.98 1.29 -6.46
N ALA A 77 -10.80 1.13 -7.77
CA ALA A 77 -11.86 0.91 -8.74
C ALA A 77 -12.67 -0.34 -8.43
N LYS A 78 -13.92 -0.35 -8.90
CA LYS A 78 -14.74 -1.55 -8.93
C LYS A 78 -14.10 -2.60 -9.85
N ILE A 79 -13.82 -3.79 -9.33
CA ILE A 79 -13.28 -4.91 -10.11
C ILE A 79 -14.34 -6.02 -10.16
N LEU A 80 -14.88 -6.30 -11.35
CA LEU A 80 -15.93 -7.31 -11.56
C LEU A 80 -17.17 -7.06 -10.66
N MET A 81 -17.44 -7.98 -9.73
CA MET A 81 -18.54 -7.90 -8.76
C MET A 81 -18.12 -7.27 -7.41
N ILE A 82 -16.84 -6.92 -7.26
CA ILE A 82 -16.31 -6.29 -6.04
C ILE A 82 -16.50 -4.79 -6.17
N ALA A 83 -17.32 -4.20 -5.29
CA ALA A 83 -17.56 -2.76 -5.22
C ALA A 83 -16.25 -1.97 -5.03
N SER A 84 -16.24 -0.71 -5.45
CA SER A 84 -15.14 0.21 -5.17
C SER A 84 -14.87 0.30 -3.67
N ARG A 85 -13.62 0.57 -3.32
CA ARG A 85 -13.19 0.69 -1.93
C ARG A 85 -12.38 1.94 -1.73
N ASP A 86 -12.75 2.67 -0.69
CA ASP A 86 -12.13 3.90 -0.29
C ASP A 86 -11.42 3.67 1.03
N PHE A 87 -10.21 4.20 1.15
CA PHE A 87 -9.37 4.08 2.34
C PHE A 87 -8.85 5.45 2.72
N VAL A 88 -8.88 5.73 4.02
CA VAL A 88 -8.04 6.78 4.61
C VAL A 88 -6.97 6.06 5.42
N MET A 89 -5.72 6.40 5.17
CA MET A 89 -4.58 5.71 5.74
C MET A 89 -3.55 6.71 6.23
N TYR A 90 -2.87 6.36 7.31
CA TYR A 90 -1.57 6.96 7.55
C TYR A 90 -0.51 6.27 6.69
N SER A 91 0.37 7.05 6.08
CA SER A 91 1.57 6.60 5.39
C SER A 91 2.79 7.08 6.16
N ARG A 92 3.65 6.15 6.59
CA ARG A 92 4.86 6.46 7.35
C ARG A 92 6.10 5.93 6.65
N ARG A 93 7.06 6.81 6.39
CA ARG A 93 8.43 6.45 5.99
C ARG A 93 9.33 6.32 7.23
N PHE A 94 10.20 5.33 7.26
CA PHE A 94 11.26 5.22 8.28
C PHE A 94 12.39 4.29 7.83
N THR A 95 13.56 4.48 8.42
CA THR A 95 14.70 3.58 8.27
C THR A 95 14.75 2.62 9.47
N SER A 96 14.87 1.32 9.23
CA SER A 96 15.02 0.32 10.30
C SER A 96 16.47 0.23 10.80
N GLU A 97 16.68 -0.46 11.92
CA GLU A 97 18.01 -0.62 12.54
C GLU A 97 19.04 -1.27 11.61
N ASP A 98 18.59 -2.16 10.71
CA ASP A 98 19.41 -2.78 9.66
C ASP A 98 19.62 -1.88 8.43
N SER A 99 19.37 -0.58 8.56
CA SER A 99 19.52 0.44 7.52
C SER A 99 18.67 0.21 6.27
N ARG A 100 17.55 -0.51 6.41
CA ARG A 100 16.58 -0.66 5.32
C ARG A 100 15.56 0.46 5.36
N GLU A 101 15.20 0.91 4.17
CA GLU A 101 14.17 1.91 3.94
C GLU A 101 12.80 1.24 3.91
N ASN A 102 11.85 1.76 4.69
CA ASN A 102 10.52 1.18 4.85
C ASN A 102 9.42 2.23 4.66
N VAL A 103 8.30 1.79 4.08
CA VAL A 103 7.04 2.55 4.08
C VAL A 103 5.95 1.63 4.61
N ILE A 104 5.18 2.10 5.59
CA ILE A 104 4.01 1.39 6.10
C ILE A 104 2.77 2.24 5.85
N PHE A 105 1.72 1.58 5.38
CA PHE A 105 0.38 2.15 5.28
C PHE A 105 -0.53 1.46 6.29
N TYR A 106 -1.24 2.23 7.11
CA TYR A 106 -2.20 1.70 8.08
C TYR A 106 -3.52 2.45 7.97
N SER A 107 -4.61 1.69 7.79
CA SER A 107 -5.96 2.26 7.66
C SER A 107 -6.37 2.93 8.96
N ILE A 108 -7.08 4.04 8.82
CA ILE A 108 -7.73 4.73 9.93
C ILE A 108 -9.20 4.95 9.63
N GLU A 109 -9.97 5.02 10.69
CA GLU A 109 -11.36 5.42 10.63
C GLU A 109 -11.41 6.94 10.56
N ASP A 110 -11.69 7.47 9.37
CA ASP A 110 -12.06 8.87 9.16
C ASP A 110 -13.41 8.90 8.47
N GLU A 111 -14.47 8.69 9.26
CA GLU A 111 -15.83 8.58 8.74
C GLU A 111 -16.31 9.87 8.08
N GLU A 112 -15.84 11.04 8.53
CA GLU A 112 -16.27 12.33 7.97
C GLU A 112 -15.69 12.54 6.58
N TYR A 113 -14.41 12.22 6.39
CA TYR A 113 -13.78 12.28 5.06
C TYR A 113 -14.43 11.31 4.09
N LEU A 114 -14.67 10.07 4.53
CA LEU A 114 -15.29 9.02 3.71
C LEU A 114 -16.75 9.35 3.35
N LYS A 115 -17.53 9.97 4.25
CA LYS A 115 -18.90 10.42 3.95
C LYS A 115 -18.96 11.59 2.97
N SER A 116 -17.93 12.45 2.95
CA SER A 116 -17.91 13.67 2.15
C SER A 116 -17.33 13.48 0.75
N ASN A 117 -16.60 12.40 0.50
CA ASN A 117 -15.87 12.13 -0.75
C ASN A 117 -16.17 10.75 -1.39
N GLY A 118 -17.05 9.95 -0.77
CA GLY A 118 -17.50 8.64 -1.24
C GLY A 118 -18.59 8.69 -2.31
#